data_AF-A0A3A2ZLR5-F1
#
_entry.id   AF-A0A3A2ZLR5-F1
#
_cell.length_a   1.000
_cell.length_b   1.000
_cell.length_c   1.000
_cell.angle_alpha   90.00
_cell.angle_beta   90.00
_cell.angle_gamma   90.00
#
_symmetry.space_group_name_H-M   'P 1'
#
loop_
_entity.id
_entity.type
_entity.pdbx_description
1 polymer ?
#
loop_
_entity_poly.entity_id
_entity_poly.type
_entity_poly.pdbx_seq_one_letter_code
_entity_poly.pdbx_strand_id
1 'polypeptide(L)'
;MQLLQATRKAYADGNDRIRYTTPAIVSASIRLARKVKAREHYDDNWQSQSSALYRFMHQCVNNLYQRVNPGCADLALRLFVMCGEVADQTGFEEYSYEFFAQAFTIYEDSISDSRAQFQAVCIIAGALHGTRGFSKENYDTLITKAALHGSKLLKKPDQCRAVYLASHLWWVVENPQRGEEDPQNLYRDSKRVLECLQRALRVADACMDTAVSVELFVEILNRYVYYFDQQNEAVTTKYLNGLIELIHSNLQTNEDEPNPSLEGPKRHFERTLDYIRSREYEGVVTEPRQ
;
A
#
# COMPACT_ATOMS: atom_id res chain seq x y z
N MET A 1 -26.71 17.06 -3.49
CA MET A 1 -27.05 15.79 -2.81
C MET A 1 -28.34 15.16 -3.33
N GLN A 2 -29.45 15.90 -3.41
CA GLN A 2 -30.76 15.39 -3.85
C GLN A 2 -30.72 14.66 -5.22
N LEU A 3 -30.01 15.21 -6.21
CA LEU A 3 -29.86 14.55 -7.52
C LEU A 3 -29.14 13.19 -7.41
N LEU A 4 -28.07 13.09 -6.62
CA LEU A 4 -27.37 11.81 -6.42
C LEU A 4 -28.28 10.75 -5.78
N GLN A 5 -29.11 11.15 -4.81
CA GLN A 5 -30.09 10.28 -4.19
C GLN A 5 -31.16 9.82 -5.19
N ALA A 6 -31.67 10.75 -6.02
CA ALA A 6 -32.63 10.44 -7.08
C ALA A 6 -32.03 9.49 -8.12
N THR A 7 -30.80 9.74 -8.56
CA THR A 7 -30.06 8.88 -9.51
C THR A 7 -29.85 7.48 -8.95
N ARG A 8 -29.43 7.35 -7.68
CA ARG A 8 -29.29 6.05 -7.02
C ARG A 8 -30.63 5.30 -7.00
N LYS A 9 -31.72 5.99 -6.64
CA LYS A 9 -33.06 5.39 -6.61
C LYS A 9 -33.51 4.92 -7.99
N ALA A 10 -33.31 5.75 -9.02
CA ALA A 10 -33.69 5.43 -10.40
C ALA A 10 -32.95 4.20 -10.96
N TYR A 11 -31.69 4.00 -10.57
CA TYR A 11 -30.88 2.87 -11.02
C TYR A 11 -30.85 1.68 -10.05
N ALA A 12 -31.61 1.75 -8.93
CA ALA A 12 -31.60 0.69 -7.92
C ALA A 12 -32.17 -0.64 -8.46
N ASP A 13 -33.12 -0.60 -9.39
CA ASP A 13 -33.80 -1.80 -9.89
C ASP A 13 -33.01 -2.54 -10.98
N GLY A 14 -31.79 -2.09 -11.30
CA GLY A 14 -30.94 -2.69 -12.33
C GLY A 14 -30.35 -4.07 -12.00
N ASN A 15 -30.66 -4.65 -10.83
CA ASN A 15 -30.06 -5.89 -10.32
C ASN A 15 -28.53 -5.86 -10.46
N ASP A 16 -27.94 -6.87 -11.11
CA ASP A 16 -26.52 -6.98 -11.39
C ASP A 16 -25.91 -5.79 -12.12
N ARG A 17 -26.70 -5.01 -12.86
CA ARG A 17 -26.22 -3.85 -13.62
C ARG A 17 -25.78 -2.70 -12.73
N ILE A 18 -26.12 -2.71 -11.44
CA ILE A 18 -25.64 -1.70 -10.48
C ILE A 18 -24.11 -1.67 -10.39
N ARG A 19 -23.42 -2.77 -10.77
CA ARG A 19 -21.95 -2.80 -10.87
C ARG A 19 -21.36 -1.76 -11.82
N TYR A 20 -22.13 -1.32 -12.82
CA TYR A 20 -21.69 -0.32 -13.80
C TYR A 20 -22.12 1.11 -13.45
N THR A 21 -23.16 1.28 -12.64
CA THR A 21 -23.69 2.60 -12.28
C THR A 21 -23.18 3.10 -10.93
N THR A 22 -23.02 2.22 -9.94
CA THR A 22 -22.54 2.57 -8.59
C THR A 22 -21.16 3.25 -8.60
N PRO A 23 -20.15 2.78 -9.37
CA PRO A 23 -18.85 3.46 -9.40
C PRO A 23 -18.94 4.92 -9.87
N ALA A 24 -19.81 5.21 -10.83
CA ALA A 24 -20.03 6.57 -11.31
C ALA A 24 -20.69 7.45 -10.24
N ILE A 25 -21.68 6.92 -9.52
CA ILE A 25 -22.34 7.62 -8.40
C ILE A 25 -21.35 7.91 -7.26
N VAL A 26 -20.53 6.93 -6.88
CA VAL A 26 -19.49 7.10 -5.85
C VAL A 26 -18.45 8.12 -6.29
N SER A 27 -17.95 8.04 -7.53
CA SER A 27 -16.99 9.00 -8.07
C SER A 27 -17.53 10.44 -8.07
N ALA A 28 -18.79 10.62 -8.45
CA ALA A 28 -19.46 11.91 -8.38
C ALA A 28 -19.64 12.40 -6.93
N SER A 29 -19.93 11.48 -6.00
CA SER A 29 -20.05 11.77 -4.56
C SER A 29 -18.71 12.19 -3.95
N ILE A 30 -17.61 11.53 -4.29
CA ILE A 30 -16.25 11.91 -3.89
C ILE A 30 -15.90 13.33 -4.35
N ARG A 31 -16.22 13.67 -5.61
CA ARG A 31 -16.01 15.04 -6.12
C ARG A 31 -16.86 16.05 -5.35
N LEU A 32 -18.09 15.68 -4.98
CA LEU A 32 -18.94 16.53 -4.16
C LEU A 32 -18.36 16.70 -2.74
N ALA A 33 -17.84 15.66 -2.12
CA ALA A 33 -17.25 15.71 -0.78
C ALA A 33 -16.10 16.74 -0.72
N ARG A 34 -15.18 16.70 -1.69
CA ARG A 34 -14.11 17.71 -1.80
C ARG A 34 -14.63 19.12 -2.00
N LYS A 35 -15.70 19.29 -2.80
CA LYS A 35 -16.34 20.60 -3.01
C LYS A 35 -17.03 21.15 -1.76
N VAL A 36 -17.64 20.28 -0.95
CA VAL A 36 -18.24 20.67 0.33
C VAL A 36 -17.16 21.12 1.30
N LYS A 37 -16.06 20.35 1.42
CA LYS A 37 -14.90 20.75 2.24
C LYS A 37 -14.31 22.10 1.81
N ALA A 38 -14.14 22.33 0.51
CA ALA A 38 -13.64 23.61 -0.02
C ALA A 38 -14.54 24.82 0.29
N ARG A 39 -15.77 24.60 0.77
CA ARG A 39 -16.73 25.64 1.15
C ARG A 39 -16.97 25.72 2.65
N GLU A 40 -16.14 25.09 3.46
CA GLU A 40 -16.33 25.01 4.91
C GLU A 40 -16.46 26.36 5.62
N HIS A 41 -15.83 27.42 5.08
CA HIS A 41 -15.91 28.78 5.63
C HIS A 41 -17.17 29.55 5.24
N TYR A 42 -18.00 29.01 4.33
CA TYR A 42 -19.20 29.68 3.80
C TYR A 42 -20.52 29.04 4.23
N ASP A 43 -20.49 27.80 4.74
CA ASP A 43 -21.70 27.03 5.06
C ASP A 43 -21.56 26.39 6.45
N ASP A 44 -22.27 26.92 7.43
CA ASP A 44 -22.24 26.43 8.82
C ASP A 44 -22.67 24.95 8.95
N ASN A 45 -23.36 24.39 7.95
CA ASN A 45 -23.85 23.02 7.95
C ASN A 45 -22.96 22.03 7.17
N TRP A 46 -21.77 22.44 6.71
CA TRP A 46 -20.91 21.61 5.84
C TRP A 46 -20.54 20.26 6.46
N GLN A 47 -20.34 20.17 7.78
CA GLN A 47 -20.02 18.92 8.47
C GLN A 47 -21.19 17.93 8.40
N SER A 48 -22.40 18.43 8.61
CA SER A 48 -23.63 17.63 8.53
C SER A 48 -23.87 17.13 7.10
N GLN A 49 -23.67 18.01 6.11
CA GLN A 49 -23.77 17.64 4.69
C GLN A 49 -22.73 16.58 4.29
N SER A 50 -21.47 16.75 4.73
CA SER A 50 -20.39 15.78 4.47
C SER A 50 -20.68 14.44 5.12
N SER A 51 -21.10 14.43 6.39
CA SER A 51 -21.52 13.22 7.10
C SER A 51 -22.65 12.49 6.38
N ALA A 52 -23.67 13.21 5.93
CA ALA A 52 -24.78 12.64 5.18
C ALA A 52 -24.31 12.06 3.82
N LEU A 53 -23.34 12.69 3.17
CA LEU A 53 -22.73 12.21 1.92
C LEU A 53 -21.89 10.94 2.14
N TYR A 54 -21.11 10.86 3.23
CA TYR A 54 -20.34 9.66 3.56
C TYR A 54 -21.25 8.47 3.88
N ARG A 55 -22.31 8.66 4.67
CA ARG A 55 -23.33 7.63 4.89
C ARG A 55 -23.99 7.19 3.59
N PHE A 56 -24.26 8.12 2.67
CA PHE A 56 -24.80 7.81 1.34
C PHE A 56 -23.81 6.96 0.51
N MET A 57 -22.53 7.30 0.48
CA MET A 57 -21.51 6.52 -0.22
C MET A 57 -21.38 5.12 0.38
N HIS A 58 -21.33 5.01 1.70
CA HIS A 58 -21.33 3.72 2.41
C HIS A 58 -22.51 2.84 1.98
N GLN A 59 -23.73 3.39 2.01
CA GLN A 59 -24.92 2.65 1.57
C GLN A 59 -24.85 2.21 0.11
N CYS A 60 -24.30 3.03 -0.78
CA CYS A 60 -24.15 2.68 -2.19
C CYS A 60 -23.20 1.50 -2.38
N VAL A 61 -22.02 1.55 -1.76
CA VAL A 61 -21.02 0.49 -1.89
C VAL A 61 -21.46 -0.78 -1.19
N ASN A 62 -22.05 -0.69 0.01
CA ASN A 62 -22.60 -1.84 0.71
C ASN A 62 -23.75 -2.50 -0.09
N ASN A 63 -24.66 -1.73 -0.69
CA ASN A 63 -25.73 -2.29 -1.52
C ASN A 63 -25.18 -3.01 -2.76
N LEU A 64 -24.14 -2.45 -3.40
CA LEU A 64 -23.43 -3.10 -4.49
C LEU A 64 -22.86 -4.45 -4.04
N TYR A 65 -22.13 -4.46 -2.92
CA TYR A 65 -21.54 -5.67 -2.38
C TYR A 65 -22.62 -6.72 -2.08
N GLN A 66 -23.63 -6.39 -1.27
CA GLN A 66 -24.66 -7.35 -0.84
C GLN A 66 -25.47 -7.96 -1.98
N ARG A 67 -25.69 -7.22 -3.09
CA ARG A 67 -26.53 -7.69 -4.19
C ARG A 67 -25.77 -8.39 -5.31
N VAL A 68 -24.48 -8.11 -5.47
CA VAL A 68 -23.70 -8.58 -6.62
C VAL A 68 -22.51 -9.46 -6.19
N ASN A 69 -22.33 -9.74 -4.89
CA ASN A 69 -21.33 -10.70 -4.42
C ASN A 69 -21.58 -12.12 -5.00
N PRO A 70 -20.55 -12.90 -5.37
CA PRO A 70 -19.11 -12.60 -5.35
C PRO A 70 -18.60 -11.73 -6.52
N GLY A 71 -19.42 -11.47 -7.53
CA GLY A 71 -19.02 -10.84 -8.79
C GLY A 71 -18.59 -9.37 -8.74
N CYS A 72 -18.48 -8.77 -7.55
CA CYS A 72 -18.06 -7.37 -7.37
C CYS A 72 -17.18 -7.11 -6.14
N ALA A 73 -16.68 -8.14 -5.45
CA ALA A 73 -15.92 -7.97 -4.20
C ALA A 73 -14.71 -7.03 -4.38
N ASP A 74 -13.87 -7.26 -5.40
CA ASP A 74 -12.74 -6.38 -5.75
C ASP A 74 -13.16 -4.93 -6.02
N LEU A 75 -14.29 -4.75 -6.70
CA LEU A 75 -14.81 -3.42 -7.03
C LEU A 75 -15.31 -2.71 -5.78
N ALA A 76 -16.08 -3.39 -4.93
CA ALA A 76 -16.59 -2.84 -3.69
C ALA A 76 -15.45 -2.45 -2.73
N LEU A 77 -14.43 -3.30 -2.59
CA LEU A 77 -13.23 -3.01 -1.81
C LEU A 77 -12.55 -1.73 -2.30
N ARG A 78 -12.29 -1.61 -3.61
CA ARG A 78 -11.68 -0.41 -4.20
C ARG A 78 -12.51 0.84 -3.97
N LEU A 79 -13.83 0.74 -4.09
CA LEU A 79 -14.75 1.86 -3.84
C LEU A 79 -14.72 2.29 -2.37
N PHE A 80 -14.67 1.34 -1.42
CA PHE A 80 -14.54 1.65 -0.01
C PHE A 80 -13.19 2.33 0.29
N VAL A 81 -12.08 1.80 -0.23
CA VAL A 81 -10.75 2.41 -0.09
C VAL A 81 -10.74 3.85 -0.62
N MET A 82 -11.26 4.10 -1.83
CA MET A 82 -11.35 5.45 -2.38
C MET A 82 -12.24 6.40 -1.54
N CYS A 83 -13.32 5.89 -0.94
CA CYS A 83 -14.14 6.67 -0.01
C CYS A 83 -13.35 7.01 1.26
N GLY A 84 -12.59 6.04 1.79
CA GLY A 84 -11.71 6.20 2.96
C GLY A 84 -10.67 7.29 2.76
N GLU A 85 -9.92 7.23 1.66
CA GLU A 85 -8.90 8.26 1.34
C GLU A 85 -9.49 9.68 1.27
N VAL A 86 -10.71 9.82 0.75
CA VAL A 86 -11.37 11.13 0.62
C VAL A 86 -11.91 11.60 1.98
N ALA A 87 -12.45 10.68 2.79
CA ALA A 87 -12.86 10.98 4.14
C ALA A 87 -11.68 11.46 5.00
N ASP A 88 -10.52 10.79 4.90
CA ASP A 88 -9.25 11.24 5.49
C ASP A 88 -8.87 12.65 5.04
N GLN A 89 -8.80 12.88 3.72
CA GLN A 89 -8.41 14.18 3.14
C GLN A 89 -9.31 15.34 3.57
N THR A 90 -10.56 15.06 3.92
CA THR A 90 -11.53 16.09 4.33
C THR A 90 -11.71 16.20 5.84
N GLY A 91 -10.96 15.42 6.62
CA GLY A 91 -10.93 15.50 8.09
C GLY A 91 -12.02 14.70 8.81
N PHE A 92 -12.57 13.65 8.18
CA PHE A 92 -13.60 12.78 8.76
C PHE A 92 -13.03 11.41 9.14
N GLU A 93 -12.25 11.38 10.21
CA GLU A 93 -11.53 10.17 10.68
C GLU A 93 -12.46 8.96 10.89
N GLU A 94 -13.59 9.14 11.60
CA GLU A 94 -14.53 8.04 11.92
C GLU A 94 -15.06 7.36 10.65
N TYR A 95 -15.42 8.14 9.63
CA TYR A 95 -15.91 7.60 8.36
C TYR A 95 -14.78 6.96 7.56
N SER A 96 -13.58 7.56 7.58
CA SER A 96 -12.39 6.98 6.95
C SER A 96 -12.10 5.59 7.53
N TYR A 97 -12.06 5.49 8.86
CA TYR A 97 -11.84 4.25 9.59
C TYR A 97 -12.86 3.18 9.20
N GLU A 98 -14.16 3.52 9.23
CA GLU A 98 -15.24 2.60 8.85
C GLU A 98 -15.08 2.10 7.42
N PHE A 99 -14.72 2.96 6.46
CA PHE A 99 -14.50 2.54 5.09
C PHE A 99 -13.32 1.57 4.93
N PHE A 100 -12.21 1.79 5.62
CA PHE A 100 -11.10 0.84 5.62
C PHE A 100 -11.47 -0.46 6.34
N ALA A 101 -12.23 -0.40 7.43
CA ALA A 101 -12.73 -1.59 8.11
C ALA A 101 -13.60 -2.45 7.18
N GLN A 102 -14.54 -1.85 6.44
CA GLN A 102 -15.34 -2.55 5.42
C GLN A 102 -14.48 -3.14 4.30
N ALA A 103 -13.43 -2.43 3.87
CA ALA A 103 -12.48 -2.94 2.87
C ALA A 103 -11.73 -4.20 3.38
N PHE A 104 -11.32 -4.21 4.66
CA PHE A 104 -10.73 -5.39 5.27
C PHE A 104 -11.73 -6.55 5.40
N THR A 105 -12.97 -6.29 5.80
CA THR A 105 -14.01 -7.32 5.88
C THR A 105 -14.24 -7.98 4.52
N ILE A 106 -14.33 -7.19 3.44
CA ILE A 106 -14.49 -7.75 2.08
C ILE A 106 -13.27 -8.58 1.67
N TYR A 107 -12.06 -8.12 2.00
CA TYR A 107 -10.84 -8.88 1.76
C TYR A 107 -10.88 -10.24 2.47
N GLU A 108 -11.27 -10.26 3.74
CA GLU A 108 -11.31 -11.45 4.60
C GLU A 108 -12.41 -12.44 4.14
N ASP A 109 -13.59 -11.95 3.79
CA ASP A 109 -14.76 -12.79 3.53
C ASP A 109 -14.87 -13.26 2.08
N SER A 110 -14.45 -12.43 1.11
CA SER A 110 -14.80 -12.65 -0.31
C SER A 110 -13.62 -12.71 -1.28
N ILE A 111 -12.40 -12.33 -0.87
CA ILE A 111 -11.22 -12.36 -1.76
C ILE A 111 -10.32 -13.56 -1.43
N SER A 112 -10.47 -14.63 -2.21
CA SER A 112 -9.75 -15.90 -2.01
C SER A 112 -8.66 -16.17 -3.05
N ASP A 113 -8.74 -15.59 -4.25
CA ASP A 113 -7.72 -15.77 -5.27
C ASP A 113 -6.39 -15.11 -4.86
N SER A 114 -5.29 -15.85 -4.97
CA SER A 114 -3.96 -15.40 -4.54
C SER A 114 -3.51 -14.07 -5.18
N ARG A 115 -3.82 -13.87 -6.47
CA ARG A 115 -3.41 -12.66 -7.19
C ARG A 115 -4.28 -11.48 -6.79
N ALA A 116 -5.59 -11.70 -6.66
CA ALA A 116 -6.53 -10.71 -6.15
C ALA A 116 -6.19 -10.29 -4.71
N GLN A 117 -5.82 -11.23 -3.85
CA GLN A 117 -5.40 -10.96 -2.47
C GLN A 117 -4.19 -10.03 -2.41
N PHE A 118 -3.13 -10.34 -3.17
CA PHE A 118 -1.95 -9.47 -3.24
C PHE A 118 -2.32 -8.05 -3.71
N GLN A 119 -3.11 -7.93 -4.79
CA GLN A 119 -3.55 -6.64 -5.30
C GLN A 119 -4.39 -5.86 -4.28
N ALA A 120 -5.33 -6.52 -3.60
CA ALA A 120 -6.16 -5.90 -2.58
C ALA A 120 -5.35 -5.37 -1.40
N VAL A 121 -4.38 -6.15 -0.89
CA VAL A 121 -3.47 -5.71 0.17
C VAL A 121 -2.64 -4.51 -0.29
N CYS A 122 -2.09 -4.52 -1.51
CA CYS A 122 -1.35 -3.38 -2.05
C CYS A 122 -2.21 -2.12 -2.18
N ILE A 123 -3.47 -2.25 -2.59
CA ILE A 123 -4.41 -1.13 -2.70
C ILE A 123 -4.70 -0.54 -1.32
N ILE A 124 -5.00 -1.39 -0.33
CA ILE A 124 -5.27 -0.93 1.04
C ILE A 124 -4.03 -0.27 1.65
N ALA A 125 -2.87 -0.93 1.57
CA ALA A 125 -1.62 -0.39 2.12
C ALA A 125 -1.20 0.92 1.42
N GLY A 126 -1.32 0.99 0.10
CA GLY A 126 -1.01 2.20 -0.67
C GLY A 126 -1.92 3.38 -0.27
N ALA A 127 -3.21 3.13 -0.11
CA ALA A 127 -4.16 4.13 0.36
C ALA A 127 -3.86 4.58 1.80
N LEU A 128 -3.64 3.65 2.72
CA LEU A 128 -3.28 3.95 4.12
C LEU A 128 -1.99 4.77 4.22
N HIS A 129 -0.96 4.45 3.43
CA HIS A 129 0.28 5.24 3.38
C HIS A 129 0.01 6.72 3.04
N GLY A 130 -1.01 7.00 2.23
CA GLY A 130 -1.42 8.36 1.86
C GLY A 130 -2.22 9.09 2.92
N THR A 131 -2.70 8.43 3.98
CA THR A 131 -3.57 9.03 5.00
C THR A 131 -2.78 9.85 6.02
N ARG A 132 -3.42 10.89 6.59
CA ARG A 132 -2.79 11.79 7.59
C ARG A 132 -3.73 12.24 8.71
N GLY A 133 -5.03 12.00 8.57
CA GLY A 133 -6.07 12.43 9.51
C GLY A 133 -6.36 11.42 10.62
N PHE A 134 -5.70 10.26 10.63
CA PHE A 134 -5.86 9.28 11.70
C PHE A 134 -5.09 9.66 12.95
N SER A 135 -5.71 9.41 14.11
CA SER A 135 -4.98 9.29 15.37
C SER A 135 -3.94 8.17 15.29
N LYS A 136 -2.87 8.28 16.09
CA LYS A 136 -1.78 7.31 16.08
C LYS A 136 -2.25 5.88 16.34
N GLU A 137 -3.22 5.70 17.25
CA GLU A 137 -3.78 4.39 17.61
C GLU A 137 -4.60 3.76 16.48
N ASN A 138 -5.49 4.55 15.85
CA ASN A 138 -6.29 4.07 14.72
C ASN A 138 -5.39 3.74 13.52
N TYR A 139 -4.41 4.60 13.23
CA TYR A 139 -3.45 4.34 12.16
C TYR A 139 -2.67 3.05 12.41
N ASP A 140 -2.09 2.88 13.61
CA ASP A 140 -1.31 1.70 13.99
C ASP A 140 -2.13 0.40 13.84
N THR A 141 -3.40 0.45 14.25
CA THR A 141 -4.34 -0.67 14.11
C THR A 141 -4.54 -1.08 12.65
N LEU A 142 -4.83 -0.10 11.77
CA LEU A 142 -5.08 -0.37 10.35
C LEU A 142 -3.82 -0.86 9.61
N ILE A 143 -2.67 -0.23 9.84
CA ILE A 143 -1.42 -0.61 9.15
C ILE A 143 -0.91 -1.98 9.62
N THR A 144 -1.07 -2.29 10.92
CA THR A 144 -0.71 -3.60 11.46
C THR A 144 -1.59 -4.70 10.85
N LYS A 145 -2.89 -4.43 10.67
CA LYS A 145 -3.80 -5.35 9.99
C LYS A 145 -3.42 -5.54 8.52
N ALA A 146 -3.13 -4.47 7.78
CA ALA A 146 -2.66 -4.54 6.39
C ALA A 146 -1.38 -5.38 6.25
N ALA A 147 -0.39 -5.11 7.10
CA ALA A 147 0.87 -5.84 7.11
C ALA A 147 0.69 -7.32 7.48
N LEU A 148 -0.18 -7.63 8.44
CA LEU A 148 -0.50 -9.00 8.83
C LEU A 148 -1.05 -9.79 7.64
N HIS A 149 -2.00 -9.23 6.89
CA HIS A 149 -2.57 -9.87 5.71
C HIS A 149 -1.54 -10.08 4.60
N GLY A 150 -0.71 -9.07 4.29
CA GLY A 150 0.40 -9.23 3.34
C GLY A 150 1.37 -10.34 3.75
N SER A 151 1.62 -10.46 5.06
CA SER A 151 2.49 -11.48 5.61
C SER A 151 1.90 -12.89 5.67
N LYS A 152 0.61 -13.06 5.35
CA LYS A 152 -0.10 -14.35 5.30
C LYS A 152 -0.39 -14.82 3.87
N LEU A 153 0.06 -14.08 2.85
CA LEU A 153 -0.08 -14.49 1.46
C LEU A 153 0.61 -15.84 1.21
N LEU A 154 -0.03 -16.67 0.40
CA LEU A 154 0.40 -18.05 0.15
C LEU A 154 1.67 -18.12 -0.71
N LYS A 155 1.75 -17.28 -1.76
CA LYS A 155 2.88 -17.26 -2.69
C LYS A 155 4.03 -16.48 -2.08
N LYS A 156 5.19 -17.10 -1.93
CA LYS A 156 6.39 -16.50 -1.31
C LYS A 156 6.83 -15.18 -1.99
N PRO A 157 6.85 -15.06 -3.33
CA PRO A 157 7.22 -13.79 -3.95
C PRO A 157 6.25 -12.67 -3.61
N ASP A 158 4.94 -12.93 -3.67
CA ASP A 158 3.91 -11.95 -3.34
C ASP A 158 3.94 -11.59 -1.84
N GLN A 159 4.16 -12.57 -0.97
CA GLN A 159 4.36 -12.38 0.47
C GLN A 159 5.57 -11.48 0.75
N CYS A 160 6.71 -11.75 0.11
CA CYS A 160 7.93 -10.96 0.24
C CYS A 160 7.69 -9.50 -0.17
N ARG A 161 7.09 -9.31 -1.36
CA ARG A 161 6.76 -7.98 -1.89
C ARG A 161 5.79 -7.22 -1.02
N ALA A 162 4.73 -7.85 -0.54
CA ALA A 162 3.78 -7.23 0.36
C ALA A 162 4.44 -6.80 1.68
N VAL A 163 5.33 -7.63 2.24
CA VAL A 163 6.02 -7.35 3.51
C VAL A 163 6.99 -6.19 3.39
N TYR A 164 7.87 -6.14 2.37
CA TYR A 164 8.75 -4.98 2.23
C TYR A 164 7.99 -3.73 1.80
N LEU A 165 6.89 -3.83 1.05
CA LEU A 165 6.07 -2.66 0.70
C LEU A 165 5.35 -2.11 1.92
N ALA A 166 4.89 -2.97 2.84
CA ALA A 166 4.27 -2.56 4.08
C ALA A 166 5.22 -1.72 4.96
N SER A 167 6.55 -1.88 4.82
CA SER A 167 7.53 -1.07 5.58
C SER A 167 7.32 0.44 5.43
N HIS A 168 6.78 0.88 4.29
CA HIS A 168 6.42 2.29 4.03
C HIS A 168 5.30 2.81 4.93
N LEU A 169 4.45 1.95 5.50
CA LEU A 169 3.39 2.36 6.41
C LEU A 169 3.94 2.93 7.73
N TRP A 170 5.12 2.47 8.15
CA TRP A 170 5.82 2.96 9.34
C TRP A 170 6.88 4.02 9.03
N TRP A 171 6.99 4.47 7.78
CA TRP A 171 7.95 5.49 7.38
C TRP A 171 7.28 6.50 6.47
N VAL A 172 6.50 7.38 7.09
CA VAL A 172 5.85 8.46 6.37
C VAL A 172 6.90 9.51 5.98
N VAL A 173 6.92 9.81 4.68
CA VAL A 173 7.73 10.87 4.09
C VAL A 173 6.89 12.10 3.82
N GLU A 174 7.56 13.25 3.78
CA GLU A 174 6.94 14.53 3.47
C GLU A 174 6.23 14.48 2.11
N ASN A 175 5.03 15.05 2.06
CA ASN A 175 4.32 15.24 0.81
C ASN A 175 4.23 16.74 0.50
N PRO A 176 5.04 17.26 -0.44
CA PRO A 176 5.04 18.68 -0.79
C PRO A 176 3.66 19.22 -1.23
N GLN A 177 2.76 18.34 -1.68
CA GLN A 177 1.42 18.71 -2.12
C GLN A 177 0.42 18.88 -0.96
N ARG A 178 0.75 18.43 0.25
CA ARG A 178 -0.12 18.50 1.44
C ARG A 178 0.15 19.71 2.34
N GLY A 179 1.03 20.62 1.92
CA GLY A 179 1.43 21.79 2.69
C GLY A 179 2.65 21.52 3.57
N GLU A 180 2.92 22.42 4.50
CA GLU A 180 4.05 22.32 5.44
C GLU A 180 3.71 21.31 6.56
N GLU A 181 3.78 20.01 6.24
CA GLU A 181 3.82 18.97 7.27
C GLU A 181 5.17 19.08 7.99
N ASP A 182 5.17 19.38 9.30
CA ASP A 182 6.40 19.38 10.10
C ASP A 182 7.01 17.96 10.05
N PRO A 183 8.23 17.80 9.50
CA PRO A 183 8.88 16.50 9.36
C PRO A 183 9.00 15.75 10.69
N GLN A 184 9.06 16.49 11.81
CA GLN A 184 9.18 15.94 13.16
C GLN A 184 7.89 15.27 13.64
N ASN A 185 6.74 15.62 13.06
CA ASN A 185 5.43 15.10 13.43
C ASN A 185 4.98 13.93 12.55
N LEU A 186 5.77 13.58 11.52
CA LEU A 186 5.46 12.44 10.66
C LEU A 186 5.57 11.13 11.42
N TYR A 187 4.65 10.20 11.12
CA TYR A 187 4.69 8.87 11.70
C TYR A 187 5.92 8.12 11.17
N ARG A 188 6.90 7.90 12.05
CA ARG A 188 8.15 7.20 11.74
C ARG A 188 8.49 6.21 12.85
N ASP A 189 8.62 4.95 12.49
CA ASP A 189 9.12 3.88 13.36
C ASP A 189 10.21 3.09 12.61
N SER A 190 11.45 3.53 12.79
CA SER A 190 12.64 2.93 12.19
C SER A 190 12.78 1.42 12.48
N LYS A 191 12.37 0.99 13.67
CA LYS A 191 12.51 -0.41 14.10
C LYS A 191 11.53 -1.30 13.35
N ARG A 192 10.27 -0.86 13.22
CA ARG A 192 9.25 -1.58 12.44
C ARG A 192 9.60 -1.69 10.96
N VAL A 193 10.19 -0.63 10.39
CA VAL A 193 10.72 -0.66 9.02
C VAL A 193 11.76 -1.78 8.88
N LEU A 194 12.76 -1.80 9.77
CA LEU A 194 13.82 -2.82 9.71
C LEU A 194 13.28 -4.24 9.94
N GLU A 195 12.35 -4.43 10.88
CA GLU A 195 11.67 -5.72 11.11
C GLU A 195 11.00 -6.24 9.84
N CYS A 196 10.35 -5.35 9.07
CA CYS A 196 9.72 -5.72 7.81
C CYS A 196 10.73 -6.12 6.75
N LEU A 197 11.82 -5.36 6.58
CA LEU A 197 12.87 -5.70 5.62
C LEU A 197 13.54 -7.03 5.95
N GLN A 198 13.86 -7.26 7.24
CA GLN A 198 14.44 -8.54 7.70
C GLN A 198 13.46 -9.71 7.54
N ARG A 199 12.15 -9.48 7.74
CA ARG A 199 11.13 -10.49 7.47
C ARG A 199 11.00 -10.77 5.97
N ALA A 200 11.02 -9.75 5.12
CA ALA A 200 11.00 -9.92 3.67
C ALA A 200 12.21 -10.73 3.19
N LEU A 201 13.41 -10.46 3.74
CA LEU A 201 14.62 -11.20 3.44
C LEU A 201 14.49 -12.70 3.76
N ARG A 202 13.95 -13.04 4.93
CA ARG A 202 13.67 -14.45 5.30
C ARG A 202 12.66 -15.13 4.37
N VAL A 203 11.70 -14.37 3.83
CA VAL A 203 10.72 -14.91 2.88
C VAL A 203 11.34 -15.11 1.49
N ALA A 204 12.22 -14.20 1.07
CA ALA A 204 12.98 -14.32 -0.18
C ALA A 204 13.90 -15.55 -0.14
N ASP A 205 14.65 -15.73 0.95
CA ASP A 205 15.52 -16.89 1.17
C ASP A 205 14.77 -18.23 1.15
N ALA A 206 13.50 -18.24 1.59
CA ALA A 206 12.65 -19.42 1.54
C ALA A 206 12.04 -19.71 0.15
N CYS A 207 12.37 -18.94 -0.89
CA CYS A 207 11.94 -19.22 -2.26
C CYS A 207 12.79 -20.36 -2.85
N MET A 208 12.11 -21.38 -3.41
CA MET A 208 12.79 -22.54 -4.01
C MET A 208 13.51 -22.20 -5.32
N ASP A 209 12.98 -21.23 -6.08
CA ASP A 209 13.60 -20.79 -7.33
C ASP A 209 14.67 -19.73 -7.02
N THR A 210 15.92 -20.08 -7.30
CA THR A 210 17.08 -19.21 -7.06
C THR A 210 16.99 -17.89 -7.83
N ALA A 211 16.50 -17.89 -9.08
CA ALA A 211 16.40 -16.66 -9.86
C ALA A 211 15.35 -15.71 -9.26
N VAL A 212 14.24 -16.27 -8.77
CA VAL A 212 13.22 -15.49 -8.05
C VAL A 212 13.77 -14.98 -6.71
N SER A 213 14.50 -15.80 -5.97
CA SER A 213 15.13 -15.40 -4.70
C SER A 213 16.10 -14.25 -4.89
N VAL A 214 17.00 -14.35 -5.89
CA VAL A 214 17.96 -13.29 -6.23
C VAL A 214 17.25 -12.01 -6.67
N GLU A 215 16.22 -12.09 -7.50
CA GLU A 215 15.42 -10.91 -7.88
C GLU A 215 14.84 -10.21 -6.63
N LEU A 216 14.27 -10.99 -5.70
CA LEU A 216 13.71 -10.46 -4.46
C LEU A 216 14.79 -9.84 -3.55
N PHE A 217 15.99 -10.42 -3.48
CA PHE A 217 17.11 -9.81 -2.75
C PHE A 217 17.49 -8.46 -3.35
N VAL A 218 17.54 -8.34 -4.68
CA VAL A 218 17.81 -7.05 -5.36
C VAL A 218 16.69 -6.04 -5.11
N GLU A 219 15.42 -6.47 -5.17
CA GLU A 219 14.27 -5.63 -4.82
C GLU A 219 14.35 -5.13 -3.36
N ILE A 220 14.72 -5.99 -2.42
CA ILE A 220 14.90 -5.64 -1.00
C ILE A 220 16.10 -4.71 -0.82
N LEU A 221 17.21 -4.92 -1.54
CA LEU A 221 18.37 -4.02 -1.51
C LEU A 221 17.98 -2.61 -1.93
N ASN A 222 17.19 -2.47 -2.99
CA ASN A 222 16.66 -1.17 -3.40
C ASN A 222 15.79 -0.53 -2.30
N ARG A 223 15.10 -1.31 -1.47
CA ARG A 223 14.39 -0.78 -0.28
C ARG A 223 15.32 -0.35 0.83
N TYR A 224 16.37 -1.11 1.12
CA TYR A 224 17.41 -0.67 2.06
C TYR A 224 18.06 0.65 1.61
N VAL A 225 18.42 0.75 0.32
CA VAL A 225 18.96 1.98 -0.27
C VAL A 225 17.99 3.15 -0.14
N TYR A 226 16.70 2.94 -0.45
CA TYR A 226 15.67 3.96 -0.25
C TYR A 226 15.64 4.46 1.20
N TYR A 227 15.59 3.58 2.20
CA TYR A 227 15.53 4.01 3.61
C TYR A 227 16.83 4.62 4.11
N PHE A 228 17.97 4.19 3.56
CA PHE A 228 19.26 4.82 3.82
C PHE A 228 19.27 6.28 3.32
N ASP A 229 18.78 6.51 2.10
CA ASP A 229 18.60 7.85 1.53
C ASP A 229 17.63 8.72 2.33
N GLN A 230 16.58 8.11 2.90
CA GLN A 230 15.62 8.78 3.77
C GLN A 230 16.11 8.95 5.22
N GLN A 231 17.40 8.73 5.49
CA GLN A 231 18.05 8.90 6.80
C GLN A 231 17.39 8.07 7.92
N ASN A 232 16.92 6.87 7.60
CA ASN A 232 16.42 5.94 8.61
C ASN A 232 17.61 5.33 9.39
N GLU A 233 17.82 5.80 10.62
CA GLU A 233 18.95 5.39 11.47
C GLU A 233 19.05 3.87 11.75
N ALA A 234 17.94 3.12 11.66
CA ALA A 234 17.98 1.68 11.85
C ALA A 234 18.59 0.94 10.64
N VAL A 235 18.56 1.56 9.46
CA VAL A 235 19.16 1.03 8.24
C VAL A 235 20.61 1.49 8.16
N THR A 236 21.51 0.59 8.53
CA THR A 236 22.96 0.85 8.55
C THR A 236 23.66 0.24 7.34
N THR A 237 24.87 0.74 7.04
CA THR A 237 25.76 0.22 5.98
C THR A 237 26.02 -1.28 6.08
N LYS A 238 26.00 -1.82 7.31
CA LYS A 238 26.10 -3.27 7.56
C LYS A 238 25.04 -4.08 6.81
N TYR A 239 23.80 -3.61 6.78
CA TYR A 239 22.72 -4.33 6.09
C TYR A 239 22.85 -4.24 4.57
N LEU A 240 23.27 -3.08 4.04
CA LEU A 240 23.53 -2.91 2.61
C LEU A 240 24.67 -3.83 2.17
N ASN A 241 25.83 -3.77 2.84
CA ASN A 241 26.99 -4.58 2.51
C ASN A 241 26.69 -6.08 2.64
N GLY A 242 26.02 -6.50 3.71
CA GLY A 242 25.66 -7.91 3.90
C GLY A 242 24.74 -8.43 2.81
N LEU A 243 23.80 -7.61 2.32
CA LEU A 243 22.89 -8.01 1.24
C LEU A 243 23.57 -7.99 -0.14
N ILE A 244 24.44 -7.02 -0.40
CA ILE A 244 25.28 -6.99 -1.62
C ILE A 244 26.16 -8.25 -1.68
N GLU A 245 26.83 -8.59 -0.58
CA GLU A 245 27.66 -9.80 -0.45
C GLU A 245 26.83 -11.07 -0.69
N LEU A 246 25.64 -11.16 -0.07
CA LEU A 246 24.73 -12.30 -0.27
C LEU A 246 24.29 -12.45 -1.74
N ILE A 247 23.98 -11.36 -2.43
CA ILE A 247 23.59 -11.40 -3.85
C ILE A 247 24.76 -11.86 -4.71
N HIS A 248 25.96 -11.30 -4.50
CA HIS A 248 27.17 -11.75 -5.20
C HIS A 248 27.41 -13.25 -5.03
N SER A 249 27.34 -13.78 -3.81
CA SER A 249 27.54 -15.22 -3.56
C SER A 249 26.51 -16.10 -4.29
N ASN A 250 25.24 -15.69 -4.32
CA ASN A 250 24.19 -16.44 -5.03
C ASN A 250 24.39 -16.40 -6.56
N LEU A 251 24.90 -15.29 -7.11
CA LEU A 251 25.19 -15.18 -8.53
C LEU A 251 26.43 -16.01 -8.93
N GLN A 252 27.49 -16.02 -8.10
CA GLN A 252 28.72 -16.78 -8.36
C GLN A 252 28.52 -18.30 -8.28
N THR A 253 27.69 -18.78 -7.35
CA THR A 253 27.38 -20.21 -7.20
C THR A 253 26.75 -20.82 -8.47
N ASN A 254 26.24 -19.99 -9.38
CA ASN A 254 25.61 -20.41 -10.63
C ASN A 254 26.46 -20.10 -11.88
N GLU A 255 27.76 -19.78 -11.74
CA GLU A 255 28.62 -19.50 -12.90
C GLU A 255 28.99 -20.77 -13.71
N ASP A 256 28.99 -21.94 -13.08
CA ASP A 256 29.36 -23.21 -13.73
C ASP A 256 28.28 -23.75 -14.69
N GLU A 257 27.01 -23.37 -14.50
CA GLU A 257 25.90 -23.68 -15.42
C GLU A 257 25.12 -22.40 -15.77
N PRO A 258 25.21 -21.89 -17.01
CA PRO A 258 24.53 -20.66 -17.39
C PRO A 258 23.01 -20.83 -17.26
N ASN A 259 22.42 -20.20 -16.23
CA ASN A 259 20.99 -20.14 -16.02
C ASN A 259 20.43 -18.84 -16.63
N PRO A 260 19.71 -18.90 -17.77
CA PRO A 260 19.18 -17.71 -18.43
C PRO A 260 18.23 -16.88 -17.56
N SER A 261 17.57 -17.51 -16.58
CA SER A 261 16.66 -16.85 -15.65
C SER A 261 17.38 -15.88 -14.70
N LEU A 262 18.70 -16.03 -14.50
CA LEU A 262 19.51 -15.13 -13.66
C LEU A 262 20.01 -13.88 -14.39
N GLU A 263 19.90 -13.80 -15.72
CA GLU A 263 20.38 -12.64 -16.48
C GLU A 263 19.61 -11.35 -16.11
N GLY A 264 18.30 -11.46 -15.93
CA GLY A 264 17.44 -10.35 -15.50
C GLY A 264 17.83 -9.79 -14.12
N PRO A 265 17.85 -10.63 -13.07
CA PRO A 265 18.29 -10.24 -11.74
C PRO A 265 19.71 -9.68 -11.69
N LYS A 266 20.65 -10.28 -12.44
CA LYS A 266 22.04 -9.80 -12.53
C LYS A 266 22.09 -8.37 -13.10
N ARG A 267 21.40 -8.11 -14.21
CA ARG A 267 21.32 -6.76 -14.80
C ARG A 267 20.61 -5.76 -13.89
N HIS A 268 19.63 -6.20 -13.09
CA HIS A 268 18.99 -5.35 -12.10
C HIS A 268 19.94 -5.00 -10.95
N PHE A 269 20.70 -5.97 -10.47
CA PHE A 269 21.70 -5.77 -9.44
C PHE A 269 22.81 -4.81 -9.89
N GLU A 270 23.37 -5.00 -11.08
CA GLU A 270 24.40 -4.11 -11.66
C GLU A 270 23.93 -2.64 -11.69
N ARG A 271 22.71 -2.38 -12.16
CA ARG A 271 22.11 -1.03 -12.15
C ARG A 271 21.95 -0.46 -10.73
N THR A 272 21.65 -1.32 -9.77
CA THR A 272 21.53 -0.93 -8.35
C THR A 272 22.90 -0.57 -7.78
N LEU A 273 23.96 -1.31 -8.13
CA LEU A 273 25.34 -1.00 -7.74
C LEU A 273 25.84 0.29 -8.41
N ASP A 274 25.51 0.54 -9.68
CA ASP A 274 25.81 1.81 -10.37
C ASP A 274 25.17 2.99 -9.63
N TYR A 275 23.90 2.87 -9.23
CA TYR A 275 23.22 3.90 -8.45
C TYR A 275 23.93 4.13 -7.10
N ILE A 276 24.20 3.07 -6.34
CA ILE A 276 24.90 3.16 -5.05
C ILE A 276 26.25 3.86 -5.20
N ARG A 277 27.04 3.50 -6.23
CA ARG A 277 28.34 4.15 -6.53
C ARG A 277 28.17 5.63 -6.85
N SER A 278 27.16 5.99 -7.64
CA SER A 278 26.88 7.40 -7.99
C SER A 278 26.49 8.28 -6.79
N ARG A 279 26.05 7.66 -5.69
CA ARG A 279 25.64 8.35 -4.45
C ARG A 279 26.77 8.46 -3.43
N GLU A 280 27.91 7.80 -3.67
CA GLU A 280 29.12 7.85 -2.84
C GLU A 280 28.84 7.56 -1.35
N TYR A 281 27.98 6.57 -1.04
CA TYR A 281 27.66 6.24 0.34
C TYR A 281 28.88 5.78 1.13
N GLU A 282 29.21 6.51 2.19
CA GLU A 282 30.34 6.19 3.05
C GLU A 282 30.18 4.79 3.67
N GLY A 283 31.21 3.96 3.56
CA GLY A 283 31.24 2.62 4.15
C GLY A 283 30.41 1.56 3.42
N VAL A 284 29.80 1.87 2.27
CA VAL A 284 29.13 0.87 1.42
C VAL A 284 30.11 0.33 0.38
N VAL A 285 30.26 -1.00 0.32
CA VAL A 285 31.17 -1.71 -0.59
C VAL A 285 30.33 -2.39 -1.66
N THR A 286 30.53 -2.01 -2.92
CA THR A 286 29.79 -2.57 -4.06
C THR A 286 30.50 -3.74 -4.75
N GLU A 287 31.82 -3.81 -4.59
CA GLU A 287 32.64 -4.87 -5.16
C GLU A 287 32.51 -6.17 -4.36
N PRO A 288 32.55 -7.34 -5.01
CA PRO A 288 32.62 -8.61 -4.31
C PRO A 288 33.92 -8.66 -3.48
N ARG A 289 33.85 -9.23 -2.27
CA ARG A 289 35.06 -9.53 -1.51
C ARG A 289 35.80 -10.67 -2.22
N GLN A 290 37.10 -10.46 -2.44
CA GLN A 290 38.03 -11.49 -2.93
C GLN A 290 38.21 -12.60 -1.91
#